data_AF-A0A8D8ASH8-F1
#
_entry.id   AF-A0A8D8ASH8-F1
#
_cell.length_a   1.000
_cell.length_b   1.000
_cell.length_c   1.000
_cell.angle_alpha   90.00
_cell.angle_beta   90.00
_cell.angle_gamma   90.00
#
_symmetry.space_group_name_H-M   'P 1'
#
loop_
_entity.id
_entity.type
_entity.pdbx_description
1 polymer ?
#
loop_
_entity_poly.entity_id
_entity_poly.type
_entity_poly.pdbx_seq_one_letter_code
_entity_poly.pdbx_strand_id
1 'polypeptide(L)'
;PFESSINCALFTDCGFVAHNKCSELVPAKCVPDLKRLRGIFGVDLTLLITAHKCKIPFIVKKCVEEVEQHGMLQEGIYRISGFADEIEALKMALDKDGEKADMSALAYSNVNVI
;
A
#
# COMPACT_ATOMS: atom_id res chain seq x y z
N PRO A 1 0.11 -11.40 -29.70
CA PRO A 1 -1.01 -11.64 -28.76
C PRO A 1 -1.17 -10.41 -27.84
N PHE A 2 -2.13 -9.56 -28.19
CA PHE A 2 -2.67 -8.40 -27.44
C PHE A 2 -1.68 -7.38 -26.84
N GLU A 3 -1.12 -6.51 -27.68
CA GLU A 3 -0.81 -5.13 -27.26
C GLU A 3 -2.04 -4.26 -27.52
N SER A 4 -2.95 -4.18 -26.55
CA SER A 4 -3.92 -3.09 -26.52
C SER A 4 -3.21 -1.87 -25.93
N SER A 5 -2.86 -0.89 -26.76
CA SER A 5 -2.36 0.40 -26.31
C SER A 5 -3.45 1.10 -25.46
N ILE A 6 -3.39 0.90 -24.14
CA ILE A 6 -4.35 1.49 -23.22
C ILE A 6 -4.03 2.98 -23.11
N ASN A 7 -4.82 3.82 -23.78
CA ASN A 7 -4.75 5.27 -23.61
C ASN A 7 -5.38 5.65 -22.25
N CYS A 8 -4.52 5.86 -21.25
CA CYS A 8 -4.90 6.34 -19.92
C CYS A 8 -4.81 7.87 -19.83
N ALA A 9 -5.78 8.48 -19.16
CA ALA A 9 -5.72 9.86 -18.69
C ALA A 9 -5.13 9.88 -17.28
N LEU A 10 -4.06 10.66 -17.09
CA LEU A 10 -3.54 11.01 -15.77
C LEU A 10 -4.14 12.34 -15.35
N PHE A 11 -4.87 12.36 -14.24
CA PHE A 11 -5.40 13.58 -13.65
C PHE A 11 -4.29 14.30 -12.89
N THR A 12 -3.51 15.07 -13.65
CA THR A 12 -3.22 16.49 -13.36
C THR A 12 -3.16 16.86 -11.90
N ASP A 13 -4.32 17.02 -11.26
CA ASP A 13 -4.50 17.69 -9.98
C ASP A 13 -4.54 16.76 -8.75
N CYS A 14 -4.92 15.50 -8.92
CA CYS A 14 -4.99 14.50 -7.83
C CYS A 14 -4.13 13.26 -8.03
N GLY A 15 -3.46 13.11 -9.19
CA GLY A 15 -2.65 11.94 -9.51
C GLY A 15 -3.45 10.68 -9.85
N PHE A 16 -4.79 10.78 -9.90
CA PHE A 16 -5.66 9.67 -10.27
C PHE A 16 -5.41 9.24 -11.73
N VAL A 17 -5.45 7.94 -12.00
CA VAL A 17 -5.27 7.37 -13.35
C VAL A 17 -6.54 6.63 -13.74
N ALA A 18 -7.09 6.96 -14.90
CA ALA A 18 -8.22 6.24 -15.47
C ALA A 18 -7.98 5.99 -16.96
N HIS A 19 -8.64 4.99 -17.52
CA HIS A 19 -8.76 4.90 -18.97
C HIS A 19 -9.46 6.14 -19.52
N ASN A 20 -9.11 6.59 -20.74
CA ASN A 20 -9.76 7.73 -21.39
C ASN A 20 -11.29 7.61 -21.47
N LYS A 21 -11.82 6.40 -21.63
CA LYS A 21 -13.28 6.17 -21.65
C LYS A 21 -13.91 6.17 -20.25
N CYS A 22 -13.11 5.90 -19.23
CA CYS A 22 -13.57 5.83 -17.84
C CYS A 22 -13.43 7.19 -17.14
N SER A 23 -12.68 8.15 -17.70
CA SER A 23 -12.46 9.48 -17.10
C SER A 23 -13.77 10.26 -16.92
N GLU A 24 -14.75 10.04 -17.81
CA GLU A 24 -16.06 10.69 -17.74
C GLU A 24 -16.94 10.17 -16.59
N LEU A 25 -16.65 8.97 -16.08
CA LEU A 25 -17.37 8.36 -14.95
C LEU A 25 -16.73 8.72 -13.60
N VAL A 26 -15.57 9.39 -13.61
CA VAL A 26 -14.88 9.79 -12.39
C VAL A 26 -15.64 10.95 -11.74
N PRO A 27 -16.09 10.81 -10.48
CA PRO A 27 -16.77 11.89 -9.78
C PRO A 27 -15.89 13.14 -9.71
N ALA A 28 -16.47 14.33 -9.83
CA ALA A 28 -15.76 15.61 -9.76
C ALA A 28 -15.14 15.93 -8.38
N LYS A 29 -15.18 14.99 -7.43
CA LYS A 29 -14.53 15.11 -6.12
C LYS A 29 -13.04 14.80 -6.24
N CYS A 30 -12.31 15.74 -6.81
CA CYS A 30 -10.85 15.73 -6.82
C CYS A 30 -10.34 15.99 -5.39
N VAL A 31 -9.63 15.03 -4.81
CA VAL A 31 -8.92 15.19 -3.53
C VAL A 31 -7.42 15.28 -3.84
N PRO A 32 -6.85 16.49 -3.96
CA PRO A 32 -5.50 16.69 -4.49
C PRO A 32 -4.39 16.15 -3.58
N ASP A 33 -4.66 15.88 -2.30
CA ASP A 33 -3.71 15.27 -1.38
C ASP A 33 -3.32 13.83 -1.77
N LEU A 34 -4.07 13.18 -2.67
CA LEU A 34 -3.69 11.91 -3.29
C LEU A 34 -2.43 12.00 -4.17
N LYS A 35 -2.04 13.20 -4.67
CA LYS A 35 -0.76 13.37 -5.38
C LYS A 35 0.46 13.05 -4.53
N ARG A 36 0.36 13.33 -3.22
CA ARG A 36 1.42 13.04 -2.24
C ARG A 36 1.42 11.57 -1.84
N LEU A 37 0.31 10.86 -2.06
CA LEU A 37 0.18 9.43 -1.94
C LEU A 37 0.57 8.77 -3.28
N ARG A 38 1.85 8.83 -3.64
CA ARG A 38 2.41 7.68 -4.39
C ARG A 38 2.48 6.54 -3.37
N GLY A 39 1.34 5.93 -3.11
CA GLY A 39 1.18 4.84 -2.17
C GLY A 39 2.10 3.68 -2.55
N ILE A 40 2.49 2.91 -1.55
CA ILE A 40 3.17 1.64 -1.70
C ILE A 40 2.15 0.56 -2.05
N PHE A 41 0.92 0.67 -1.53
CA PHE A 41 -0.17 -0.22 -1.84
C PHE A 41 -0.88 0.15 -3.16
N GLY A 42 -1.38 -0.87 -3.86
CA GLY A 42 -2.09 -0.69 -5.13
C GLY A 42 -1.21 -0.30 -6.33
N VAL A 43 0.11 -0.26 -6.15
CA VAL A 43 1.10 0.03 -7.21
C VAL A 43 1.75 -1.25 -7.71
N ASP A 44 2.08 -1.29 -9.01
CA ASP A 44 2.81 -2.40 -9.61
C ASP A 44 4.18 -2.61 -8.94
N LEU A 45 4.50 -3.88 -8.64
CA LEU A 45 5.72 -4.25 -7.93
C LEU A 45 6.98 -3.86 -8.71
N THR A 46 7.00 -4.04 -10.03
CA THR A 46 8.16 -3.71 -10.88
C THR A 46 8.41 -2.21 -10.86
N LEU A 47 7.34 -1.42 -10.92
CA LEU A 47 7.41 0.04 -10.81
C LEU A 47 7.96 0.46 -9.44
N LEU A 48 7.46 -0.13 -8.36
CA LEU A 48 7.90 0.17 -6.99
C LEU A 48 9.39 -0.14 -6.79
N ILE A 49 9.82 -1.36 -7.17
CA ILE A 49 11.23 -1.81 -7.09
C ILE A 49 12.14 -0.90 -7.90
N THR A 50 11.74 -0.53 -9.12
CA THR A 50 12.52 0.34 -10.00
C THR A 50 12.63 1.77 -9.47
N ALA A 51 11.51 2.33 -8.99
CA ALA A 51 11.47 3.68 -8.43
C ALA A 51 12.32 3.82 -7.17
N HIS A 52 12.28 2.83 -6.28
CA HIS A 52 13.03 2.82 -5.02
C HIS A 52 14.43 2.21 -5.15
N LYS A 53 14.82 1.72 -6.33
CA LYS A 53 16.12 1.06 -6.60
C LYS A 53 16.44 -0.03 -5.57
N CYS A 54 15.44 -0.81 -5.18
CA CYS A 54 15.58 -1.89 -4.20
C CYS A 54 15.28 -3.24 -4.87
N LYS A 55 15.64 -4.36 -4.23
CA LYS A 55 15.22 -5.72 -4.68
C LYS A 55 13.98 -6.20 -3.97
N ILE A 56 13.82 -5.78 -2.71
CA ILE A 56 12.70 -6.13 -1.85
C ILE A 56 12.15 -4.80 -1.29
N PRO A 57 10.87 -4.48 -1.52
CA PRO A 57 10.23 -3.31 -0.95
C PRO A 57 10.35 -3.28 0.57
N PHE A 58 10.45 -2.08 1.16
CA PHE A 58 10.61 -1.96 2.60
C PHE A 58 9.44 -2.57 3.37
N ILE A 59 8.21 -2.44 2.86
CA ILE A 59 6.99 -2.99 3.46
C ILE A 59 7.13 -4.49 3.75
N VAL A 60 7.63 -5.25 2.77
CA VAL A 60 7.81 -6.70 2.91
C VAL A 60 8.84 -7.02 3.99
N LYS A 61 9.98 -6.32 3.98
CA LYS A 61 11.03 -6.53 4.99
C LYS A 61 10.52 -6.22 6.40
N LYS A 62 9.86 -5.07 6.56
CA LYS A 62 9.35 -4.60 7.85
C LYS A 62 8.29 -5.54 8.42
N CYS A 63 7.34 -5.99 7.61
CA CYS A 63 6.31 -6.94 8.06
C CYS A 63 6.91 -8.29 8.46
N VAL A 64 7.87 -8.80 7.67
CA VAL A 64 8.55 -10.06 8.00
C VAL A 64 9.35 -9.93 9.29
N GLU A 65 10.14 -8.87 9.45
CA GLU A 65 10.93 -8.61 10.65
C GLU A 65 10.07 -8.52 11.92
N GLU A 66 8.90 -7.89 11.84
CA GLU A 66 7.98 -7.75 12.97
C GLU A 66 7.31 -9.09 13.34
N VAL A 67 6.90 -9.88 12.33
CA VAL A 67 6.36 -11.23 12.57
C VAL A 67 7.42 -12.18 13.11
N GLU A 68 8.67 -12.09 12.64
CA GLU A 68 9.78 -12.88 13.16
C GLU A 68 10.10 -12.52 14.63
N GLN A 69 9.97 -11.24 15.00
CA GLN A 69 10.23 -10.77 16.36
C GLN A 69 9.10 -11.11 17.34
N HIS A 70 7.84 -10.97 16.92
CA HIS A 70 6.69 -11.01 17.83
C HIS A 70 5.61 -12.05 17.49
N GLY A 71 5.60 -12.59 16.26
CA GLY A 71 4.54 -13.47 15.75
C GLY A 71 4.89 -14.95 15.70
N MET A 72 6.15 -15.35 15.90
CA MET A 72 6.58 -16.74 15.69
C MET A 72 5.93 -17.76 16.64
N LEU A 73 5.46 -17.31 17.81
CA LEU A 73 4.77 -18.15 18.78
C LEU A 73 3.24 -17.98 18.74
N GLN A 74 2.74 -17.10 17.88
CA GLN A 74 1.30 -16.85 17.72
C GLN A 74 0.65 -18.07 17.06
N GLU A 75 -0.29 -18.70 17.76
CA GLU A 75 -1.10 -19.76 17.18
C GLU A 75 -1.89 -19.22 15.99
N GLY A 76 -1.79 -19.89 14.85
CA GLY A 76 -2.54 -19.54 13.65
C GLY A 76 -2.06 -18.27 12.95
N ILE A 77 -0.78 -17.87 13.08
CA ILE A 77 -0.19 -16.75 12.33
C ILE A 77 -0.52 -16.85 10.83
N TYR A 78 -0.92 -15.72 10.23
CA TYR A 78 -1.44 -15.59 8.85
C TYR A 78 -2.77 -16.31 8.54
N ARG A 79 -3.25 -17.21 9.41
CA ARG A 79 -4.58 -17.84 9.28
C ARG A 79 -5.67 -17.04 9.99
N ILE A 80 -5.35 -16.50 11.16
CA ILE A 80 -6.26 -15.67 11.96
C ILE A 80 -6.10 -14.22 11.52
N SER A 81 -7.22 -13.53 11.24
CA SER A 81 -7.21 -12.12 10.87
C SER A 81 -7.12 -11.21 12.10
N GLY A 82 -6.32 -10.14 11.99
CA GLY A 82 -6.43 -8.98 12.86
C GLY A 82 -7.72 -8.18 12.62
N PHE A 83 -7.92 -7.13 13.40
CA PHE A 83 -9.07 -6.25 13.24
C PHE A 83 -8.94 -5.42 11.95
N ALA A 84 -10.01 -5.35 11.17
CA ALA A 84 -9.98 -4.77 9.82
C ALA A 84 -9.67 -3.26 9.82
N ASP A 85 -10.13 -2.55 10.85
CA ASP A 85 -9.84 -1.14 11.08
C ASP A 85 -8.39 -0.89 11.44
N GLU A 86 -7.78 -1.74 12.28
CA GLU A 86 -6.35 -1.66 12.60
C GLU A 86 -5.48 -1.94 11.35
N ILE A 87 -5.86 -2.95 10.56
CA ILE A 87 -5.18 -3.27 9.29
C ILE A 87 -5.23 -2.08 8.33
N GLU A 88 -6.39 -1.44 8.20
CA GLU A 88 -6.55 -0.29 7.32
C GLU A 88 -5.79 0.95 7.82
N ALA A 89 -5.79 1.19 9.14
CA ALA A 89 -4.99 2.24 9.75
C ALA A 89 -3.48 2.04 9.52
N LEU A 90 -2.99 0.79 9.65
CA LEU A 90 -1.61 0.43 9.39
C LEU A 90 -1.23 0.66 7.93
N LYS A 91 -2.08 0.23 6.99
CA LYS A 91 -1.88 0.49 5.55
C LYS A 91 -1.79 1.97 5.26
N MET A 92 -2.70 2.78 5.81
CA MET A 92 -2.70 4.24 5.64
C MET A 92 -1.43 4.87 6.21
N ALA A 93 -0.97 4.43 7.38
CA ALA A 93 0.26 4.90 7.99
C ALA A 93 1.48 4.57 7.11
N LEU A 94 1.55 3.34 6.58
CA LEU A 94 2.62 2.90 5.69
C LEU A 94 2.62 3.65 4.35
N ASP A 95 1.47 3.88 3.75
CA ASP A 95 1.34 4.66 2.52
C ASP A 95 1.73 6.14 2.71
N LYS A 96 1.44 6.70 3.88
CA LYS A 96 1.70 8.11 4.18
C LYS A 96 3.13 8.37 4.66
N ASP A 97 3.60 7.58 5.62
CA ASP A 97 4.85 7.81 6.35
C ASP A 97 5.99 6.89 5.88
N GLY A 98 5.69 5.89 5.05
CA GLY A 98 6.68 5.01 4.43
C GLY A 98 7.47 4.21 5.46
N GLU A 99 8.80 4.19 5.31
CA GLU A 99 9.71 3.52 6.25
C GLU A 99 9.61 4.06 7.69
N LYS A 100 9.05 5.27 7.90
CA LYS A 100 8.92 5.87 9.23
C LYS A 100 7.65 5.45 9.98
N ALA A 101 6.72 4.75 9.31
CA ALA A 101 5.51 4.26 9.96
C ALA A 101 5.87 3.31 11.12
N ASP A 102 5.27 3.53 12.29
CA ASP A 102 5.45 2.66 13.44
C ASP A 102 4.61 1.39 13.24
N MET A 103 5.24 0.23 13.40
CA MET A 103 4.60 -1.08 13.33
C MET A 103 4.98 -1.96 14.53
N SER A 104 5.60 -1.36 15.55
CA SER A 104 6.08 -2.10 16.71
C SER A 104 4.92 -2.68 17.51
N ALA A 105 5.21 -3.72 18.30
CA ALA A 105 4.27 -4.29 19.26
C ALA A 105 3.62 -3.28 20.24
N LEU A 106 4.22 -2.09 20.43
CA LEU A 106 3.61 -1.01 21.22
C LEU A 106 2.48 -0.30 20.48
N ALA A 107 2.61 -0.12 19.17
CA ALA A 107 1.58 0.46 18.32
C ALA A 107 0.51 -0.57 17.94
N TYR A 108 0.92 -1.81 17.65
CA TYR A 108 0.03 -2.90 17.24
C TYR A 108 0.30 -4.14 18.08
N SER A 109 -0.43 -4.27 19.20
CA SER A 109 -0.28 -5.42 20.11
C SER A 109 -0.73 -6.75 19.51
N ASN A 110 -1.63 -6.72 18.52
CA ASN A 110 -2.10 -7.91 17.82
C ASN A 110 -1.28 -8.11 16.54
N VAL A 111 -0.32 -9.04 16.58
CA VAL A 111 0.56 -9.34 15.44
C VAL A 111 -0.19 -9.80 14.18
N ASN A 112 -1.44 -10.26 14.31
CA ASN A 112 -2.27 -10.62 13.14
C ASN A 112 -2.74 -9.41 12.32
N VAL A 113 -2.45 -8.18 12.78
CA VAL A 113 -2.65 -6.93 12.03
C VAL A 113 -1.52 -6.69 11.03
N ILE A 114 -0.32 -7.20 11.30
CA ILE A 114 0.89 -7.06 10.47
C ILE A 114 0.81 -7.99 9.26
#